data_AF-A0A922ZAA1-F1
#
_entry.id   AF-A0A922ZAA1-F1
#
_cell.length_a   1.000
_cell.length_b   1.000
_cell.length_c   1.000
_cell.angle_alpha   90.00
_cell.angle_beta   90.00
_cell.angle_gamma   90.00
#
_symmetry.space_group_name_H-M   'P 1'
#
loop_
_entity.id
_entity.type
_entity.pdbx_description
1 polymer ?
#
loop_
_entity_poly.entity_id
_entity_poly.type
_entity_poly.pdbx_seq_one_letter_code
_entity_poly.pdbx_strand_id
1 'polypeptide(L)'
;MKKIKLALMILIPLLILIALGASVMNGQKAAQAKQKEDLLKSNVVQVTQGDVSIKVVETGSLEALTTVEVKSQVGGRVAKLLVDEGDYVQKGDLIAVIDPQQTELQVEQNRAQLDGAVSSVRRLDVEIAQRRVTVQTSLQRARLRVKQLEAELKAQPQLTNANVRSAETGLANAQKALEVLSKVTHPNARTQGENAKEDAENNLRNATIENDRQKGLFEKGYVSKREVEQSQLNLELAQTRARQAREALQRLDNEQRLEREQQQERVKQAKADLDRAKANSIVDVTKRQDYETALQNVRDAEVALRDVDSLLEQKRGSQANVSQIQSSLDDSMRLLGETEVRAPITGIVTRRFVQQGELVNALSSFSAGSPIVKVEDRSKMFVRLQINEIDVARLEEDMDSKITVDALPGTDFSGRVTKISPAQIENAAGVGGDPVVKYEVEVTLDRVSDSLKSGMSAKCEMTPQKATNVLRVPLAYLGEDGKGAFVMLFDPNEKPKPGVMGAPPTLEGDKQYIEIGVRDLAFIEVTKGLKVGQKLVRPPFNGPERQGVMQFNDGDEEEEAPAEGEESSGQAAE
;
A
#
# COMPACT_ATOMS: atom_id res chain seq x y z
N MET A 1 -68.85 -23.73 -125.61
CA MET A 1 -68.47 -24.47 -124.37
C MET A 1 -67.03 -24.19 -123.89
N LYS A 2 -66.49 -22.96 -123.99
CA LYS A 2 -65.12 -22.63 -123.50
C LYS A 2 -65.07 -21.71 -122.26
N LYS A 3 -66.14 -20.96 -121.96
CA LYS A 3 -66.15 -20.04 -120.79
C LYS A 3 -66.48 -20.72 -119.44
N ILE A 4 -67.19 -21.85 -119.43
CA ILE A 4 -67.55 -22.58 -118.19
C ILE A 4 -66.36 -23.39 -117.63
N LYS A 5 -65.46 -23.89 -118.50
CA LYS A 5 -64.27 -24.65 -118.06
C LYS A 5 -63.21 -23.81 -117.36
N LEU A 6 -63.12 -22.51 -117.66
CA LEU A 6 -62.14 -21.62 -117.03
C LEU A 6 -62.57 -21.18 -115.61
N ALA A 7 -63.88 -21.00 -115.38
CA ALA A 7 -64.42 -20.69 -114.06
C ALA A 7 -64.27 -21.86 -113.07
N LEU A 8 -64.44 -23.10 -113.53
CA LEU A 8 -64.28 -24.30 -112.68
C LEU A 8 -62.82 -24.55 -112.28
N MET A 9 -61.85 -24.16 -113.12
CA MET A 9 -60.42 -24.38 -112.86
C MET A 9 -59.84 -23.44 -111.80
N ILE A 10 -60.49 -22.29 -111.54
CA ILE A 10 -60.07 -21.32 -110.51
C ILE A 10 -60.84 -21.53 -109.20
N LEU A 11 -62.09 -21.99 -109.27
CA LEU A 11 -62.93 -22.16 -108.07
C LEU A 11 -62.49 -23.35 -107.19
N ILE A 12 -62.05 -24.45 -107.81
CA ILE A 12 -61.62 -25.68 -107.11
C ILE A 12 -60.35 -25.45 -106.26
N PRO A 13 -59.25 -24.86 -106.78
CA PRO A 13 -58.08 -24.59 -105.95
C PRO A 13 -58.36 -23.54 -104.88
N LEU A 14 -59.25 -22.57 -105.11
CA LEU A 14 -59.64 -21.58 -104.10
C LEU A 14 -60.44 -22.22 -102.94
N LEU A 15 -61.34 -23.15 -103.24
CA LEU A 15 -62.07 -23.92 -102.23
C LEU A 15 -61.15 -24.85 -101.42
N ILE A 16 -60.16 -25.45 -102.08
CA ILE A 16 -59.13 -26.26 -101.40
C ILE A 16 -58.25 -25.38 -100.51
N LEU A 17 -57.89 -24.16 -100.94
CA LEU A 17 -57.15 -23.19 -100.14
C LEU A 17 -57.94 -22.70 -98.92
N ILE A 18 -59.24 -22.47 -99.07
CA ILE A 18 -60.13 -22.12 -97.96
C ILE A 18 -60.31 -23.30 -97.00
N ALA A 19 -60.41 -24.53 -97.51
CA ALA A 19 -60.50 -25.74 -96.68
C ALA A 19 -59.17 -26.05 -95.94
N LEU A 20 -58.01 -25.85 -96.57
CA LEU A 20 -56.70 -25.96 -95.92
C LEU A 20 -56.48 -24.84 -94.90
N GLY A 21 -56.89 -23.60 -95.20
CA GLY A 21 -56.85 -22.48 -94.27
C GLY A 21 -57.72 -22.73 -93.03
N ALA A 22 -58.93 -23.29 -93.20
CA ALA A 22 -59.80 -23.68 -92.10
C ALA A 22 -59.22 -24.84 -91.27
N SER A 23 -58.55 -25.81 -91.91
CA SER A 23 -57.90 -26.93 -91.21
C SER A 23 -56.66 -26.50 -90.41
N VAL A 24 -55.84 -25.58 -90.95
CA VAL A 24 -54.68 -25.01 -90.24
C VAL A 24 -55.11 -24.10 -89.09
N MET A 25 -56.17 -23.29 -89.26
CA MET A 25 -56.71 -22.47 -88.16
C MET A 25 -57.34 -23.32 -87.04
N ASN A 26 -57.99 -24.45 -87.36
CA ASN A 26 -58.47 -25.39 -86.34
C ASN A 26 -57.32 -26.19 -85.68
N GLY A 27 -56.27 -26.53 -86.43
CA GLY A 27 -55.06 -27.18 -85.91
C GLY A 27 -54.26 -26.29 -84.96
N GLN A 28 -54.16 -24.99 -85.25
CA GLN A 28 -53.54 -24.00 -84.35
C GLN A 28 -54.38 -23.72 -83.11
N LYS A 29 -55.72 -23.68 -83.22
CA LYS A 29 -56.60 -23.59 -82.04
C LYS A 29 -56.49 -24.82 -81.14
N ALA A 30 -56.33 -26.02 -81.73
CA ALA A 30 -56.12 -27.25 -80.97
C ALA A 30 -54.72 -27.33 -80.32
N ALA A 31 -53.67 -26.86 -80.99
CA ALA A 31 -52.32 -26.78 -80.43
C ALA A 31 -52.19 -25.73 -79.31
N GLN A 32 -52.82 -24.56 -79.49
CA GLN A 32 -52.91 -23.54 -78.43
C GLN A 32 -53.76 -24.01 -77.24
N ALA A 33 -54.83 -24.79 -77.47
CA ALA A 33 -55.61 -25.39 -76.38
C ALA A 33 -54.79 -26.43 -75.59
N LYS A 34 -54.01 -27.28 -76.27
CA LYS A 34 -53.15 -28.28 -75.63
C LYS A 34 -51.99 -27.64 -74.85
N GLN A 35 -51.38 -26.60 -75.41
CA GLN A 35 -50.31 -25.85 -74.75
C GLN A 35 -50.84 -25.06 -73.54
N LYS A 36 -52.06 -24.51 -73.64
CA LYS A 36 -52.77 -23.85 -72.53
C LYS A 36 -53.14 -24.83 -71.41
N GLU A 37 -53.49 -26.07 -71.76
CA GLU A 37 -53.80 -27.15 -70.80
C GLU A 37 -52.53 -27.68 -70.08
N ASP A 38 -51.40 -27.78 -70.78
CA ASP A 38 -50.12 -28.17 -70.16
C ASP A 38 -49.53 -27.08 -69.25
N LEU A 39 -49.68 -25.80 -69.62
CA LEU A 39 -49.32 -24.64 -68.78
C LEU A 39 -50.15 -24.56 -67.48
N LEU A 40 -51.39 -25.05 -67.50
CA LEU A 40 -52.25 -25.14 -66.33
C LEU A 40 -51.82 -26.28 -65.39
N LYS A 41 -51.36 -27.41 -65.94
CA LYS A 41 -50.85 -28.55 -65.17
C LYS A 41 -49.46 -28.28 -64.57
N SER A 42 -48.66 -27.38 -65.15
CA SER A 42 -47.34 -26.99 -64.60
C SER A 42 -47.39 -26.06 -63.39
N ASN A 43 -48.55 -25.45 -63.10
CA ASN A 43 -48.77 -24.61 -61.92
C ASN A 43 -49.24 -25.40 -60.69
N VAL A 44 -49.09 -26.73 -60.72
CA VAL A 44 -49.50 -27.63 -59.66
C VAL A 44 -48.27 -28.22 -58.98
N VAL A 45 -48.07 -27.90 -57.70
CA VAL A 45 -47.00 -28.48 -56.87
C VAL A 45 -47.59 -29.47 -55.87
N GLN A 46 -46.88 -30.57 -55.63
CA GLN A 46 -47.27 -31.52 -54.60
C GLN A 46 -46.65 -31.13 -53.26
N VAL A 47 -47.42 -31.27 -52.19
CA VAL A 47 -46.89 -31.17 -50.82
C VAL A 47 -45.89 -32.30 -50.61
N THR A 48 -44.64 -31.96 -50.36
CA THR A 48 -43.55 -32.92 -50.11
C THR A 48 -43.15 -32.89 -48.64
N GLN A 49 -42.60 -33.99 -48.16
CA GLN A 49 -41.87 -33.98 -46.89
C GLN A 49 -40.41 -33.63 -47.16
N GLY A 50 -39.84 -32.81 -46.28
CA GLY A 50 -38.42 -32.48 -46.33
C GLY A 50 -38.03 -31.57 -45.18
N ASP A 51 -36.76 -31.23 -45.14
CA ASP A 51 -36.23 -30.36 -44.10
C ASP A 51 -36.44 -28.90 -44.50
N VAL A 52 -36.77 -28.07 -43.50
CA VAL A 52 -36.85 -26.61 -43.61
C VAL A 52 -35.98 -26.04 -42.50
N SER A 53 -35.00 -25.22 -42.86
CA SER A 53 -34.07 -24.63 -41.91
C SER A 53 -33.94 -23.14 -42.15
N ILE A 54 -33.98 -22.35 -41.08
CA ILE A 54 -33.61 -20.94 -41.15
C ILE A 54 -32.10 -20.87 -41.00
N LYS A 55 -31.44 -20.24 -41.97
CA LYS A 55 -30.00 -20.01 -41.96
C LYS A 55 -29.75 -18.53 -41.82
N VAL A 56 -28.98 -18.16 -40.81
CA VAL A 56 -28.42 -16.82 -40.64
C VAL A 56 -27.00 -16.89 -41.15
N VAL A 57 -26.69 -16.09 -42.17
CA VAL A 57 -25.38 -16.10 -42.81
C VAL A 57 -24.79 -14.71 -42.68
N GLU A 58 -23.73 -14.61 -41.91
CA GLU A 58 -23.04 -13.34 -41.67
C GLU A 58 -21.53 -13.49 -41.84
N THR A 59 -20.88 -12.39 -42.19
CA THR A 59 -19.42 -12.33 -42.36
C THR A 59 -18.80 -11.55 -41.20
N GLY A 60 -17.70 -12.06 -40.67
CA GLY A 60 -16.99 -11.46 -39.54
C GLY A 60 -15.47 -11.54 -39.69
N SER A 61 -14.76 -10.97 -38.71
CA SER A 61 -13.30 -11.06 -38.61
C SER A 61 -12.88 -12.16 -37.65
N LEU A 62 -11.91 -12.98 -38.06
CA LEU A 62 -11.29 -13.98 -37.19
C LEU A 62 -10.26 -13.32 -36.27
N GLU A 63 -10.39 -13.51 -34.97
CA GLU A 63 -9.53 -12.91 -33.95
C GLU A 63 -9.01 -13.97 -32.97
N ALA A 64 -7.84 -13.70 -32.39
CA ALA A 64 -7.27 -14.52 -31.34
C ALA A 64 -7.97 -14.23 -30.01
N LEU A 65 -8.27 -15.27 -29.23
CA LEU A 65 -8.99 -15.13 -27.96
C LEU A 65 -8.21 -14.29 -26.94
N THR A 66 -6.88 -14.43 -26.90
CA THR A 66 -6.02 -13.71 -25.97
C THR A 66 -4.99 -12.93 -26.76
N THR A 67 -5.03 -11.61 -26.57
CA THR A 67 -4.16 -10.66 -27.25
C THR A 67 -3.67 -9.66 -26.23
N VAL A 68 -2.34 -9.48 -26.12
CA VAL A 68 -1.74 -8.57 -25.14
C VAL A 68 -0.71 -7.68 -25.83
N GLU A 69 -0.84 -6.37 -25.61
CA GLU A 69 0.19 -5.40 -25.95
C GLU A 69 1.19 -5.32 -24.81
N VAL A 70 2.43 -5.72 -25.10
CA VAL A 70 3.53 -5.63 -24.15
C VAL A 70 4.07 -4.21 -24.20
N LYS A 71 3.91 -3.49 -23.09
CA LYS A 71 4.31 -2.09 -22.96
C LYS A 71 5.50 -1.96 -22.00
N SER A 72 6.27 -0.89 -22.16
CA SER A 72 7.34 -0.60 -21.21
C SER A 72 6.82 0.02 -19.92
N GLN A 73 7.29 -0.48 -18.77
CA GLN A 73 7.13 0.20 -17.48
C GLN A 73 8.21 1.27 -17.24
N VAL A 74 9.38 1.16 -17.90
CA VAL A 74 10.52 2.07 -17.71
C VAL A 74 10.76 2.89 -18.98
N GLY A 75 11.01 4.18 -18.83
CA GLY A 75 11.32 5.07 -19.94
C GLY A 75 12.79 4.97 -20.30
N GLY A 76 13.13 4.99 -21.59
CA GLY A 76 14.51 4.90 -22.02
C GLY A 76 14.66 4.57 -23.49
N ARG A 77 15.90 4.44 -23.95
CA ARG A 77 16.18 4.01 -25.32
C ARG A 77 16.13 2.49 -25.40
N VAL A 78 15.52 1.92 -26.43
CA VAL A 78 15.55 0.48 -26.68
C VAL A 78 16.97 0.09 -27.08
N ALA A 79 17.72 -0.52 -26.16
CA ALA A 79 19.10 -0.94 -26.39
C ALA A 79 19.17 -2.16 -27.32
N LYS A 80 18.28 -3.13 -27.10
CA LYS A 80 18.15 -4.33 -27.94
C LYS A 80 16.69 -4.76 -28.05
N LEU A 81 16.33 -5.27 -29.21
CA LEU A 81 15.06 -5.92 -29.48
C LEU A 81 15.38 -7.31 -30.01
N LEU A 82 14.89 -8.34 -29.32
CA LEU A 82 15.33 -9.74 -29.50
C LEU A 82 14.31 -10.60 -30.25
N VAL A 83 13.16 -10.02 -30.59
CA VAL A 83 12.07 -10.71 -31.27
C VAL A 83 11.62 -9.90 -32.47
N ASP A 84 11.30 -10.60 -33.55
CA ASP A 84 10.74 -10.05 -34.77
C ASP A 84 9.27 -10.46 -34.96
N GLU A 85 8.59 -9.81 -35.90
CA GLU A 85 7.21 -10.16 -36.25
C GLU A 85 7.15 -11.57 -36.85
N GLY A 86 6.30 -12.42 -36.29
CA GLY A 86 6.18 -13.83 -36.65
C GLY A 86 6.91 -14.79 -35.71
N ASP A 87 7.75 -14.30 -34.80
CA ASP A 87 8.44 -15.15 -33.82
C ASP A 87 7.47 -15.69 -32.75
N TYR A 88 7.70 -16.93 -32.34
CA TYR A 88 6.98 -17.56 -31.24
C TYR A 88 7.73 -17.34 -29.93
N VAL A 89 7.05 -16.78 -28.93
CA VAL A 89 7.60 -16.48 -27.61
C VAL A 89 6.85 -17.25 -26.53
N GLN A 90 7.58 -17.71 -25.52
CA GLN A 90 7.01 -18.29 -24.31
C GLN A 90 6.88 -17.23 -23.22
N LYS A 91 5.93 -17.43 -22.31
CA LYS A 91 5.77 -16.57 -21.13
C LYS A 91 7.10 -16.46 -20.35
N GLY A 92 7.58 -15.24 -20.17
CA GLY A 92 8.84 -14.92 -19.49
C GLY A 92 10.03 -14.72 -20.42
N ASP A 93 9.90 -15.03 -21.72
CA ASP A 93 10.96 -14.81 -22.70
C ASP A 93 11.28 -13.32 -22.83
N LEU A 94 12.56 -13.02 -23.05
CA LEU A 94 13.05 -11.64 -23.16
C LEU A 94 12.74 -11.09 -24.55
N ILE A 95 11.93 -10.03 -24.60
CA ILE A 95 11.48 -9.37 -25.83
C ILE A 95 12.43 -8.22 -26.17
N ALA A 96 12.66 -7.34 -25.21
CA ALA A 96 13.46 -6.13 -25.40
C ALA A 96 14.25 -5.80 -24.14
N VAL A 97 15.38 -5.13 -24.34
CA VAL A 97 16.19 -4.55 -23.26
C VAL A 97 16.22 -3.06 -23.47
N ILE A 98 15.76 -2.32 -22.47
CA ILE A 98 15.84 -0.87 -22.38
C ILE A 98 17.17 -0.53 -21.73
N ASP A 99 17.82 0.54 -22.19
CA ASP A 99 19.12 0.98 -21.67
C ASP A 99 19.07 1.15 -20.14
N PRO A 100 19.78 0.30 -19.37
CA PRO A 100 19.65 0.26 -17.92
C PRO A 100 20.57 1.27 -17.23
N GLN A 101 21.44 2.01 -17.94
CA GLN A 101 22.50 2.82 -17.34
C GLN A 101 22.01 3.76 -16.22
N GLN A 102 20.89 4.45 -16.45
CA GLN A 102 20.34 5.37 -15.45
C GLN A 102 19.82 4.62 -14.21
N THR A 103 19.18 3.48 -14.42
CA THR A 103 18.59 2.66 -13.34
C THR A 103 19.66 1.93 -12.55
N GLU A 104 20.70 1.40 -13.21
CA GLU A 104 21.87 0.80 -12.56
C GLU A 104 22.58 1.82 -11.68
N LEU A 105 22.80 3.04 -12.18
CA LEU A 105 23.40 4.11 -11.40
C LEU A 105 22.53 4.46 -10.17
N GLN A 106 21.20 4.45 -10.31
CA GLN A 106 20.30 4.69 -9.19
C GLN A 106 20.38 3.57 -8.13
N VAL A 107 20.47 2.31 -8.56
CA VAL A 107 20.68 1.16 -7.67
C VAL A 107 22.03 1.29 -6.94
N GLU A 108 23.10 1.65 -7.64
CA GLU A 108 24.41 1.86 -7.03
C GLU A 108 24.39 2.99 -6.00
N GLN A 109 23.75 4.12 -6.32
CA GLN A 109 23.58 5.23 -5.38
C GLN A 109 22.79 4.82 -4.13
N ASN A 110 21.66 4.13 -4.29
CA ASN A 110 20.84 3.69 -3.16
C ASN A 110 21.56 2.63 -2.31
N ARG A 111 22.37 1.79 -2.94
CA ARG A 111 23.23 0.82 -2.23
C ARG A 111 24.32 1.51 -1.42
N ALA A 112 25.00 2.51 -1.99
CA ALA A 112 25.99 3.30 -1.26
C ALA A 112 25.36 4.07 -0.09
N GLN A 113 24.14 4.60 -0.27
CA GLN A 113 23.37 5.23 0.81
C GLN A 113 23.00 4.22 1.91
N LEU A 114 22.61 2.99 1.54
CA LEU A 114 22.32 1.92 2.50
C LEU A 114 23.56 1.56 3.33
N ASP A 115 24.70 1.38 2.66
CA ASP A 115 25.98 1.08 3.31
C ASP A 115 26.41 2.20 4.27
N GLY A 116 26.20 3.46 3.87
CA GLY A 116 26.42 4.64 4.71
C GLY A 116 25.50 4.65 5.94
N ALA A 117 24.21 4.35 5.76
CA ALA A 117 23.24 4.30 6.85
C ALA A 117 23.52 3.16 7.84
N VAL A 118 23.86 1.96 7.35
CA VAL A 118 24.26 0.81 8.17
C VAL A 118 25.54 1.13 8.95
N SER A 119 26.50 1.80 8.33
CA SER A 119 27.73 2.25 9.00
C SER A 119 27.44 3.27 10.11
N SER A 120 26.44 4.13 9.92
CA SER A 120 25.98 5.06 10.96
C SER A 120 25.40 4.32 12.18
N VAL A 121 24.56 3.30 11.96
CA VAL A 121 24.06 2.44 13.05
C VAL A 121 25.20 1.73 13.77
N ARG A 122 26.17 1.18 13.03
CA ARG A 122 27.35 0.52 13.62
C ARG A 122 28.19 1.47 14.47
N ARG A 123 28.35 2.73 14.06
CA ARG A 123 29.01 3.76 14.87
C ARG A 123 28.28 3.99 16.19
N LEU A 124 26.95 4.13 16.15
CA LEU A 124 26.13 4.30 17.36
C LEU A 124 26.22 3.07 18.28
N ASP A 125 26.28 1.86 17.74
CA ASP A 125 26.47 0.65 18.56
C ASP A 125 27.76 0.66 19.36
N VAL A 126 28.86 1.06 18.72
CA VAL A 126 30.16 1.21 19.39
C VAL A 126 30.10 2.31 20.45
N GLU A 127 29.48 3.44 20.14
CA GLU A 127 29.33 4.57 21.06
C GLU A 127 28.47 4.20 22.29
N ILE A 128 27.35 3.50 22.09
CA ILE A 128 26.50 2.98 23.16
C ILE A 128 27.28 2.02 24.05
N ALA A 129 28.05 1.10 23.47
CA ALA A 129 28.85 0.15 24.24
C ALA A 129 29.91 0.88 25.09
N GLN A 130 30.63 1.83 24.50
CA GLN A 130 31.63 2.64 25.21
C GLN A 130 30.99 3.49 26.32
N ARG A 131 29.86 4.13 26.05
CA ARG A 131 29.13 4.94 27.03
C ARG A 131 28.65 4.08 28.19
N ARG A 132 28.08 2.90 27.90
CA ARG A 132 27.61 1.96 28.92
C ARG A 132 28.74 1.51 29.85
N VAL A 133 29.88 1.12 29.31
CA VAL A 133 31.05 0.71 30.11
C VAL A 133 31.54 1.87 30.99
N THR A 134 31.61 3.08 30.42
CA THR A 134 32.05 4.28 31.13
C THR A 134 31.12 4.60 32.31
N VAL A 135 29.80 4.61 32.08
CA VAL A 135 28.79 4.91 33.11
C VAL A 135 28.74 3.81 34.18
N GLN A 136 28.84 2.53 33.80
CA GLN A 136 28.89 1.43 34.77
C GLN A 136 30.13 1.54 35.67
N THR A 137 31.28 1.87 35.08
CA THR A 137 32.54 2.04 35.83
C THR A 137 32.47 3.24 36.77
N SER A 138 31.92 4.39 36.32
CA SER A 138 31.76 5.57 37.18
C SER A 138 30.79 5.31 38.33
N LEU A 139 29.66 4.66 38.06
CA LEU A 139 28.66 4.28 39.06
C LEU A 139 29.25 3.32 40.10
N GLN A 140 29.99 2.31 39.66
CA GLN A 140 30.65 1.37 40.56
C GLN A 140 31.65 2.10 41.47
N ARG A 141 32.50 2.97 40.92
CA ARG A 141 33.45 3.77 41.71
C ARG A 141 32.75 4.68 42.71
N ALA A 142 31.67 5.36 42.30
CA ALA A 142 30.89 6.23 43.17
C ALA A 142 30.25 5.45 44.33
N ARG A 143 29.64 4.29 44.05
CA ARG A 143 29.05 3.41 45.08
C ARG A 143 30.09 2.89 46.07
N LEU A 144 31.27 2.50 45.58
CA LEU A 144 32.38 2.09 46.45
C LEU A 144 32.84 3.25 47.34
N ARG A 145 32.91 4.48 46.81
CA ARG A 145 33.28 5.67 47.59
C ARG A 145 32.26 5.98 48.68
N VAL A 146 30.96 5.89 48.38
CA VAL A 146 29.88 6.03 49.38
C VAL A 146 30.05 4.99 50.49
N LYS A 147 30.28 3.71 50.14
CA LYS A 147 30.49 2.64 51.12
C LYS A 147 31.71 2.89 52.02
N GLN A 148 32.80 3.41 51.48
CA GLN A 148 33.99 3.79 52.26
C GLN A 148 33.68 4.94 53.22
N LEU A 149 33.06 6.01 52.73
CA LEU A 149 32.72 7.18 53.54
C LEU A 149 31.66 6.87 54.60
N GLU A 150 30.73 5.95 54.32
CA GLU A 150 29.76 5.47 55.31
C GLU A 150 30.47 4.80 56.50
N ALA A 151 31.49 3.98 56.22
CA ALA A 151 32.29 3.33 57.26
C ALA A 151 33.09 4.37 58.07
N GLU A 152 33.71 5.36 57.42
CA GLU A 152 34.41 6.46 58.09
C GLU A 152 33.45 7.29 58.96
N LEU A 153 32.26 7.63 58.46
CA LEU A 153 31.26 8.42 59.16
C LEU A 153 30.72 7.69 60.41
N LYS A 154 30.66 6.36 60.39
CA LYS A 154 30.28 5.56 61.57
C LYS A 154 31.39 5.52 62.63
N ALA A 155 32.66 5.49 62.20
CA ALA A 155 33.80 5.41 63.11
C ALA A 155 34.19 6.77 63.74
N GLN A 156 34.08 7.86 62.97
CA GLN A 156 34.60 9.18 63.36
C GLN A 156 33.98 9.74 64.66
N PRO A 157 32.65 9.72 64.88
CA PRO A 157 32.06 10.23 66.11
C PRO A 157 32.49 9.46 67.35
N GLN A 158 32.81 8.17 67.21
CA GLN A 158 33.32 7.37 68.34
C GLN A 158 34.71 7.85 68.76
N LEU A 159 35.58 8.17 67.80
CA LEU A 159 36.91 8.73 68.04
C LEU A 159 36.81 10.14 68.65
N THR A 160 35.95 11.00 68.10
CA THR A 160 35.72 12.35 68.62
C THR A 160 35.22 12.29 70.07
N ASN A 161 34.22 11.45 70.36
CA ASN A 161 33.69 11.28 71.72
C ASN A 161 34.72 10.70 72.69
N ALA A 162 35.56 9.75 72.25
CA ALA A 162 36.62 9.20 73.08
C ALA A 162 37.67 10.27 73.45
N ASN A 163 38.06 11.11 72.49
CA ASN A 163 39.01 12.21 72.71
C ASN A 163 38.45 13.28 73.65
N VAL A 164 37.18 13.68 73.46
CA VAL A 164 36.51 14.63 74.37
C VAL A 164 36.45 14.05 75.78
N ARG A 165 36.02 12.80 75.94
CA ARG A 165 35.96 12.14 77.25
C ARG A 165 37.33 12.08 77.94
N SER A 166 38.39 11.79 77.19
CA SER A 166 39.76 11.80 77.71
C SER A 166 40.17 13.20 78.20
N ALA A 167 39.88 14.24 77.43
CA ALA A 167 40.19 15.62 77.80
C ALA A 167 39.35 16.12 78.99
N GLU A 168 38.07 15.73 79.06
CA GLU A 168 37.19 16.02 80.21
C GLU A 168 37.74 15.40 81.49
N THR A 169 38.19 14.14 81.41
CA THR A 169 38.82 13.44 82.52
C THR A 169 40.11 14.14 82.96
N GLY A 170 40.93 14.61 82.01
CA GLY A 170 42.14 15.38 82.29
C GLY A 170 41.86 16.69 83.02
N LEU A 171 40.87 17.46 82.56
CA LEU A 171 40.44 18.70 83.22
C LEU A 171 39.91 18.43 84.64
N ALA A 172 39.07 17.41 84.80
CA ALA A 172 38.54 17.03 86.11
C ALA A 172 39.65 16.66 87.09
N ASN A 173 40.67 15.92 86.64
CA ASN A 173 41.83 15.57 87.46
C ASN A 173 42.66 16.81 87.85
N ALA A 174 42.91 17.73 86.92
CA ALA A 174 43.64 18.96 87.20
C ALA A 174 42.89 19.87 88.19
N GLN A 175 41.56 19.99 88.04
CA GLN A 175 40.71 20.75 88.96
C GLN A 175 40.71 20.13 90.36
N LYS A 176 40.59 18.80 90.45
CA LYS A 176 40.64 18.08 91.73
C LYS A 176 41.98 18.25 92.43
N ALA A 177 43.09 18.24 91.69
CA ALA A 177 44.43 18.50 92.24
C ALA A 177 44.53 19.92 92.82
N LEU A 178 44.05 20.95 92.10
CA LEU A 178 44.00 22.32 92.58
C LEU A 178 43.10 22.48 93.82
N GLU A 179 41.97 21.77 93.85
CA GLU A 179 41.05 21.76 94.98
C GLU A 179 41.70 21.18 96.25
N VAL A 180 42.35 20.02 96.14
CA VAL A 180 43.08 19.39 97.25
C VAL A 180 44.23 20.28 97.73
N LEU A 181 44.95 20.92 96.80
CA LEU A 181 46.03 21.84 97.14
C LEU A 181 45.51 23.06 97.94
N SER A 182 44.43 23.68 97.44
CA SER A 182 43.90 24.93 98.00
C SER A 182 43.09 24.76 99.28
N LYS A 183 42.32 23.67 99.40
CA LYS A 183 41.41 23.44 100.54
C LYS A 183 42.03 22.59 101.66
N VAL A 184 43.00 21.73 101.34
CA VAL A 184 43.56 20.77 102.30
C VAL A 184 45.02 21.08 102.58
N THR A 185 45.86 21.13 101.54
CA THR A 185 47.33 21.14 101.72
C THR A 185 47.85 22.49 102.21
N HIS A 186 47.49 23.60 101.54
CA HIS A 186 47.98 24.93 101.90
C HIS A 186 47.45 25.46 103.23
N PRO A 187 46.14 25.31 103.58
CA PRO A 187 45.64 25.73 104.89
C PRO A 187 46.33 24.98 106.03
N ASN A 188 46.50 23.66 105.91
CA ASN A 188 47.19 22.87 106.94
C ASN A 188 48.65 23.32 107.14
N ALA A 189 49.40 23.51 106.05
CA ALA A 189 50.78 24.00 106.11
C ALA A 189 50.86 25.43 106.66
N ARG A 190 49.91 26.30 106.31
CA ARG A 190 49.83 27.67 106.80
C ARG A 190 49.51 27.72 108.29
N THR A 191 48.54 26.93 108.77
CA THR A 191 48.23 26.83 110.19
C THR A 191 49.44 26.37 111.01
N GLN A 192 50.23 25.41 110.51
CA GLN A 192 51.48 25.01 111.16
C GLN A 192 52.52 26.16 111.21
N GLY A 193 52.67 26.90 110.10
CA GLY A 193 53.56 28.06 110.04
C GLY A 193 53.11 29.23 110.93
N GLU A 194 51.81 29.49 111.01
CA GLU A 194 51.21 30.53 111.86
C GLU A 194 51.41 30.19 113.34
N ASN A 195 51.16 28.94 113.74
CA ASN A 195 51.42 28.48 115.11
C ASN A 195 52.91 28.63 115.47
N ALA A 196 53.83 28.25 114.58
CA ALA A 196 55.27 28.39 114.82
C ALA A 196 55.72 29.86 114.94
N LYS A 197 55.11 30.77 114.16
CA LYS A 197 55.33 32.22 114.30
C LYS A 197 54.78 32.72 115.63
N GLU A 198 53.56 32.34 116.00
CA GLU A 198 52.91 32.75 117.24
C GLU A 198 53.73 32.32 118.46
N ASP A 199 54.22 31.08 118.49
CA ASP A 199 55.11 30.57 119.52
C ASP A 199 56.41 31.39 119.62
N ALA A 200 57.02 31.72 118.48
CA ALA A 200 58.24 32.52 118.44
C ALA A 200 58.01 33.99 118.91
N GLU A 201 56.86 34.57 118.59
CA GLU A 201 56.47 35.92 119.02
C GLU A 201 56.12 35.98 120.50
N ASN A 202 55.44 34.96 121.03
CA ASN A 202 55.17 34.82 122.47
C ASN A 202 56.48 34.67 123.25
N ASN A 203 57.43 33.88 122.75
CA ASN A 203 58.76 33.75 123.35
C ASN A 203 59.54 35.07 123.34
N LEU A 204 59.50 35.82 122.22
CA LEU A 204 60.08 37.15 122.13
C LEU A 204 59.43 38.12 123.13
N ARG A 205 58.10 38.14 123.23
CA ARG A 205 57.38 39.00 124.18
C ARG A 205 57.82 38.73 125.62
N ASN A 206 57.91 37.46 126.01
CA ASN A 206 58.36 37.06 127.34
C ASN A 206 59.83 37.45 127.58
N ALA A 207 60.71 37.24 126.60
CA ALA A 207 62.13 37.61 126.69
C ALA A 207 62.33 39.13 126.78
N THR A 208 61.49 39.93 126.09
CA THR A 208 61.50 41.40 126.19
C THR A 208 61.10 41.86 127.57
N ILE A 209 59.97 41.36 128.09
CA ILE A 209 59.48 41.68 129.45
C ILE A 209 60.56 41.34 130.49
N GLU A 210 61.17 40.16 130.37
CA GLU A 210 62.22 39.72 131.29
C GLU A 210 63.48 40.59 131.18
N ASN A 211 63.93 40.95 129.97
CA ASN A 211 65.08 41.83 129.78
C ASN A 211 64.83 43.24 130.32
N ASP A 212 63.65 43.81 130.09
CA ASP A 212 63.26 45.12 130.62
C ASP A 212 63.19 45.09 132.15
N ARG A 213 62.66 44.00 132.72
CA ARG A 213 62.64 43.76 134.17
C ARG A 213 64.06 43.69 134.75
N GLN A 214 64.97 42.95 134.11
CA GLN A 214 66.36 42.80 134.55
C GLN A 214 67.16 44.11 134.44
N LYS A 215 66.95 44.90 133.37
CA LYS A 215 67.52 46.25 133.23
C LYS A 215 67.06 47.18 134.35
N GLY A 216 65.75 47.22 134.63
CA GLY A 216 65.20 48.06 135.71
C GLY A 216 65.66 47.63 137.11
N LEU A 217 65.99 46.34 137.32
CA LEU A 217 66.58 45.84 138.57
C LEU A 217 68.08 46.19 138.68
N PHE A 218 68.81 46.20 137.57
CA PHE A 218 70.24 46.58 137.51
C PHE A 218 70.44 48.06 137.85
N GLU A 219 69.59 48.94 137.30
CA GLU A 219 69.59 50.38 137.61
C GLU A 219 69.37 50.68 139.11
N LYS A 220 68.68 49.77 139.81
CA LYS A 220 68.40 49.84 141.25
C LYS A 220 69.42 49.09 142.12
N GLY A 221 70.43 48.45 141.52
CA GLY A 221 71.52 47.75 142.23
C GLY A 221 71.26 46.30 142.66
N TYR A 222 70.18 45.65 142.19
CA TYR A 222 69.72 44.34 142.68
C TYR A 222 70.21 43.12 141.87
N VAL A 223 70.82 43.30 140.69
CA VAL A 223 71.32 42.22 139.82
C VAL A 223 72.68 42.57 139.20
N SER A 224 73.42 41.57 138.74
CA SER A 224 74.78 41.72 138.19
C SER A 224 74.80 42.06 136.70
N LYS A 225 75.89 42.70 136.22
CA LYS A 225 76.06 43.03 134.78
C LYS A 225 75.96 41.79 133.87
N ARG A 226 76.48 40.64 134.33
CA ARG A 226 76.45 39.36 133.60
C ARG A 226 75.03 38.83 133.38
N GLU A 227 74.13 39.02 134.34
CA GLU A 227 72.72 38.58 134.22
C GLU A 227 71.96 39.46 133.21
N VAL A 228 72.26 40.77 133.16
CA VAL A 228 71.72 41.67 132.14
C VAL A 228 72.22 41.25 130.75
N GLU A 229 73.54 41.01 130.58
CA GLU A 229 74.12 40.54 129.32
C GLU A 229 73.54 39.18 128.88
N GLN A 230 73.29 38.26 129.81
CA GLN A 230 72.64 36.97 129.50
C GLN A 230 71.18 37.13 129.06
N SER A 231 70.42 38.04 129.70
CA SER A 231 69.04 38.35 129.29
C SER A 231 69.00 39.08 127.94
N GLN A 232 70.00 39.92 127.64
CA GLN A 232 70.15 40.58 126.34
C GLN A 232 70.45 39.56 125.24
N LEU A 233 71.35 38.61 125.48
CA LEU A 233 71.64 37.51 124.55
C LEU A 233 70.38 36.65 124.32
N ASN A 234 69.61 36.34 125.36
CA ASN A 234 68.34 35.60 125.24
C ASN A 234 67.29 36.39 124.46
N LEU A 235 67.21 37.70 124.65
CA LEU A 235 66.35 38.58 123.86
C LEU A 235 66.77 38.57 122.38
N GLU A 236 68.07 38.70 122.08
CA GLU A 236 68.60 38.67 120.72
C GLU A 236 68.33 37.33 120.02
N LEU A 237 68.48 36.21 120.74
CA LEU A 237 68.11 34.88 120.25
C LEU A 237 66.60 34.76 119.98
N ALA A 238 65.75 35.29 120.87
CA ALA A 238 64.31 35.30 120.68
C ALA A 238 63.87 36.21 119.52
N GLN A 239 64.52 37.36 119.34
CA GLN A 239 64.32 38.26 118.20
C GLN A 239 64.70 37.58 116.88
N THR A 240 65.83 36.86 116.86
CA THR A 240 66.28 36.11 115.69
C THR A 240 65.31 34.98 115.35
N ARG A 241 64.81 34.23 116.35
CA ARG A 241 63.80 33.18 116.14
C ARG A 241 62.48 33.73 115.62
N ALA A 242 61.98 34.84 116.17
CA ALA A 242 60.77 35.49 115.67
C ALA A 242 60.95 36.01 114.22
N ARG A 243 62.12 36.57 113.89
CA ARG A 243 62.46 36.98 112.53
C ARG A 243 62.50 35.80 111.56
N GLN A 244 63.19 34.72 111.93
CA GLN A 244 63.27 33.49 111.14
C GLN A 244 61.89 32.86 110.92
N ALA A 245 61.02 32.85 111.94
CA ALA A 245 59.66 32.33 111.81
C ALA A 245 58.79 33.19 110.88
N ARG A 246 58.93 34.52 110.94
CA ARG A 246 58.26 35.45 109.99
C ARG A 246 58.75 35.26 108.55
N GLU A 247 60.06 35.18 108.36
CA GLU A 247 60.66 34.95 107.04
C GLU A 247 60.31 33.55 106.49
N ALA A 248 60.20 32.53 107.35
CA ALA A 248 59.74 31.20 106.98
C ALA A 248 58.27 31.23 106.50
N LEU A 249 57.38 31.93 107.21
CA LEU A 249 55.99 32.08 106.79
C LEU A 249 55.88 32.86 105.47
N GLN A 250 56.67 33.92 105.29
CA GLN A 250 56.69 34.68 104.04
C GLN A 250 57.22 33.86 102.84
N ARG A 251 58.23 33.01 103.06
CA ARG A 251 58.71 32.07 102.03
C ARG A 251 57.64 31.06 101.68
N LEU A 252 56.97 30.47 102.68
CA LEU A 252 55.86 29.55 102.49
C LEU A 252 54.72 30.19 101.69
N ASP A 253 54.33 31.43 101.99
CA ASP A 253 53.29 32.14 101.23
C ASP A 253 53.67 32.36 99.76
N ASN A 254 54.95 32.68 99.49
CA ASN A 254 55.45 32.84 98.13
C ASN A 254 55.51 31.49 97.38
N GLU A 255 55.96 30.43 98.02
CA GLU A 255 55.99 29.06 97.48
C GLU A 255 54.58 28.59 97.14
N GLN A 256 53.64 28.72 98.09
CA GLN A 256 52.24 28.36 97.89
C GLN A 256 51.56 29.19 96.79
N ARG A 257 51.93 30.46 96.63
CA ARG A 257 51.42 31.29 95.52
C ARG A 257 51.90 30.74 94.18
N LEU A 258 53.20 30.45 94.06
CA LEU A 258 53.79 29.89 92.85
C LEU A 258 53.20 28.50 92.53
N GLU A 259 53.02 27.64 93.52
CA GLU A 259 52.41 26.32 93.33
C GLU A 259 50.95 26.42 92.88
N ARG A 260 50.16 27.32 93.48
CA ARG A 260 48.78 27.58 93.02
C ARG A 260 48.76 28.08 91.59
N GLU A 261 49.63 29.01 91.23
CA GLU A 261 49.75 29.55 89.88
C GLU A 261 50.13 28.45 88.88
N GLN A 262 51.09 27.59 89.22
CA GLN A 262 51.46 26.43 88.41
C GLN A 262 50.30 25.45 88.23
N GLN A 263 49.53 25.15 89.28
CA GLN A 263 48.34 24.28 89.16
C GLN A 263 47.21 24.96 88.38
N GLN A 264 47.03 26.27 88.51
CA GLN A 264 46.06 27.04 87.73
C GLN A 264 46.42 27.03 86.24
N GLU A 265 47.70 27.20 85.90
CA GLU A 265 48.16 27.07 84.52
C GLU A 265 47.96 25.65 83.99
N ARG A 266 48.14 24.60 84.81
CA ARG A 266 47.76 23.22 84.42
C ARG A 266 46.27 23.06 84.14
N VAL A 267 45.40 23.64 84.96
CA VAL A 267 43.94 23.63 84.71
C VAL A 267 43.60 24.37 83.43
N LYS A 268 44.24 25.51 83.18
CA LYS A 268 44.05 26.30 81.96
C LYS A 268 44.52 25.55 80.71
N GLN A 269 45.65 24.85 80.79
CA GLN A 269 46.13 23.94 79.73
C GLN A 269 45.12 22.81 79.48
N ALA A 270 44.68 22.11 80.53
CA ALA A 270 43.69 21.03 80.39
C ALA A 270 42.34 21.52 79.83
N LYS A 271 41.93 22.75 80.17
CA LYS A 271 40.74 23.38 79.59
C LYS A 271 40.93 23.70 78.10
N ALA A 272 42.07 24.26 77.72
CA ALA A 272 42.39 24.50 76.32
C ALA A 272 42.43 23.21 75.50
N ASP A 273 42.92 22.11 76.08
CA ASP A 273 42.92 20.79 75.44
C ASP A 273 41.50 20.23 75.26
N LEU A 274 40.61 20.43 76.24
CA LEU A 274 39.19 20.10 76.11
C LEU A 274 38.52 20.92 75.00
N ASP A 275 38.77 22.23 74.96
CA ASP A 275 38.19 23.11 73.95
C ASP A 275 38.68 22.73 72.55
N ARG A 276 39.96 22.35 72.39
CA ARG A 276 40.50 21.80 71.14
C ARG A 276 39.84 20.47 70.76
N ALA A 277 39.67 19.55 71.71
CA ALA A 277 39.03 18.27 71.47
C ALA A 277 37.55 18.44 71.03
N LYS A 278 36.83 19.39 71.63
CA LYS A 278 35.46 19.75 71.23
C LYS A 278 35.43 20.44 69.87
N ALA A 279 36.36 21.35 69.58
CA ALA A 279 36.47 21.98 68.26
C ALA A 279 36.74 20.96 67.15
N ASN A 280 37.40 19.84 67.46
CA ASN A 280 37.66 18.77 66.50
C ASN A 280 36.38 18.05 66.01
N SER A 281 35.22 18.29 66.63
CA SER A 281 33.90 17.84 66.12
C SER A 281 33.52 18.45 64.76
N ILE A 282 34.20 19.53 64.34
CA ILE A 282 34.06 20.07 62.98
C ILE A 282 34.38 19.00 61.93
N VAL A 283 35.32 18.08 62.23
CA VAL A 283 35.66 16.96 61.34
C VAL A 283 34.45 16.04 61.10
N ASP A 284 33.59 15.84 62.09
CA ASP A 284 32.37 15.02 61.94
C ASP A 284 31.40 15.65 60.93
N VAL A 285 31.29 16.98 60.94
CA VAL A 285 30.47 17.74 59.98
C VAL A 285 31.06 17.64 58.58
N THR A 286 32.38 17.81 58.43
CA THR A 286 33.06 17.66 57.14
C THR A 286 32.86 16.26 56.56
N LYS A 287 32.99 15.21 57.38
CA LYS A 287 32.77 13.82 56.93
C LYS A 287 31.33 13.56 56.51
N ARG A 288 30.35 14.17 57.18
CA ARG A 288 28.94 14.10 56.74
C ARG A 288 28.75 14.77 55.38
N GLN A 289 29.35 15.95 55.20
CA GLN A 289 29.29 16.68 53.93
C GLN A 289 29.96 15.91 52.77
N ASP A 290 31.11 15.28 53.04
CA ASP A 290 31.79 14.41 52.07
C ASP A 290 30.89 13.23 51.65
N TYR A 291 30.19 12.62 52.62
CA TYR A 291 29.24 11.52 52.37
C TYR A 291 28.05 11.98 51.51
N GLU A 292 27.46 13.14 51.83
CA GLU A 292 26.35 13.70 51.04
C GLU A 292 26.78 14.02 49.61
N THR A 293 27.98 14.58 49.42
CA THR A 293 28.54 14.85 48.10
C THR A 293 28.79 13.55 47.33
N ALA A 294 29.27 12.50 47.99
CA ALA A 294 29.42 11.18 47.38
C ALA A 294 28.07 10.56 46.95
N LEU A 295 26.99 10.78 47.71
CA LEU A 295 25.64 10.38 47.32
C LEU A 295 25.16 11.14 46.07
N GLN A 296 25.44 12.43 45.96
CA GLN A 296 25.12 13.19 44.73
C GLN A 296 25.89 12.64 43.53
N ASN A 297 27.18 12.34 43.67
CA ASN A 297 27.97 11.73 42.60
C ASN A 297 27.39 10.38 42.11
N VAL A 298 26.78 9.59 43.01
CA VAL A 298 26.05 8.37 42.61
C VAL A 298 24.82 8.71 41.79
N ARG A 299 24.02 9.70 42.21
CA ARG A 299 22.84 10.14 41.45
C ARG A 299 23.22 10.69 40.09
N ASP A 300 24.29 11.48 40.00
CA ASP A 300 24.79 12.02 38.73
C ASP A 300 25.23 10.89 37.79
N ALA A 301 25.90 9.86 38.32
CA ALA A 301 26.26 8.67 37.56
C ALA A 301 25.03 7.85 37.12
N GLU A 302 23.96 7.82 37.92
CA GLU A 302 22.69 7.17 37.55
C GLU A 302 21.93 7.99 36.49
N VAL A 303 21.95 9.32 36.56
CA VAL A 303 21.39 10.19 35.51
C VAL A 303 22.13 9.99 34.20
N ALA A 304 23.45 9.77 34.21
CA ALA A 304 24.23 9.47 33.01
C ALA A 304 23.81 8.15 32.32
N LEU A 305 23.04 7.26 32.97
CA LEU A 305 22.40 6.12 32.29
C LEU A 305 21.33 6.57 31.30
N ARG A 306 20.65 7.69 31.53
CA ARG A 306 19.66 8.25 30.60
C ARG A 306 20.29 8.69 29.28
N ASP A 307 21.57 9.05 29.27
CA ASP A 307 22.29 9.34 28.03
C ASP A 307 22.38 8.10 27.15
N VAL A 308 22.50 6.90 27.75
CA VAL A 308 22.47 5.64 27.01
C VAL A 308 21.09 5.41 26.40
N ASP A 309 20.02 5.73 27.12
CA ASP A 309 18.64 5.63 26.59
C ASP A 309 18.43 6.60 25.42
N SER A 310 18.94 7.84 25.53
CA SER A 310 18.91 8.80 24.42
C SER A 310 19.64 8.29 23.18
N LEU A 311 20.82 7.67 23.34
CA LEU A 311 21.55 7.05 22.24
C LEU A 311 20.81 5.84 21.65
N LEU A 312 20.10 5.05 22.47
CA LEU A 312 19.28 3.94 21.99
C LEU A 312 18.11 4.43 21.13
N GLU A 313 17.47 5.53 21.50
CA GLU A 313 16.42 6.14 20.68
C GLU A 313 16.99 6.74 19.38
N GLN A 314 18.18 7.36 19.42
CA GLN A 314 18.87 7.81 18.21
C GLN A 314 19.25 6.63 17.29
N LYS A 315 19.65 5.49 17.87
CA LYS A 315 19.87 4.25 17.12
C LYS A 315 18.58 3.76 16.46
N ARG A 316 17.45 3.75 17.18
CA ARG A 316 16.14 3.41 16.61
C ARG A 316 15.79 4.28 15.41
N GLY A 317 15.96 5.60 15.53
CA GLY A 317 15.76 6.54 14.41
C GLY A 317 16.66 6.20 13.22
N SER A 318 17.93 5.89 13.48
CA SER A 318 18.88 5.50 12.42
C SER A 318 18.53 4.15 11.78
N GLN A 319 18.00 3.19 12.55
CA GLN A 319 17.52 1.91 12.03
C GLN A 319 16.27 2.07 11.15
N ALA A 320 15.35 2.97 11.52
CA ALA A 320 14.21 3.31 10.68
C ALA A 320 14.67 3.91 9.34
N ASN A 321 15.68 4.77 9.37
CA ASN A 321 16.30 5.32 8.16
C ASN A 321 16.94 4.23 7.28
N VAL A 322 17.62 3.24 7.87
CA VAL A 322 18.13 2.07 7.13
C VAL A 322 16.99 1.32 6.44
N SER A 323 15.88 1.06 7.14
CA SER A 323 14.72 0.38 6.55
C SER A 323 14.10 1.18 5.40
N GLN A 324 14.02 2.51 5.53
CA GLN A 324 13.51 3.38 4.47
C GLN A 324 14.40 3.35 3.22
N ILE A 325 15.71 3.44 3.40
CA ILE A 325 16.68 3.37 2.28
C ILE A 325 16.65 1.98 1.64
N GLN A 326 16.49 0.93 2.45
CA GLN A 326 16.34 -0.43 1.93
C GLN A 326 15.12 -0.57 1.02
N SER A 327 13.95 -0.06 1.43
CA SER A 327 12.76 -0.02 0.56
C SER A 327 13.01 0.75 -0.75
N SER A 328 13.74 1.88 -0.68
CA SER A 328 14.11 2.64 -1.88
C SER A 328 15.08 1.89 -2.79
N LEU A 329 16.00 1.10 -2.23
CA LEU A 329 16.88 0.20 -2.98
C LEU A 329 16.07 -0.92 -3.64
N ASP A 330 15.15 -1.55 -2.91
CA ASP A 330 14.26 -2.59 -3.44
C ASP A 330 13.42 -2.07 -4.61
N ASP A 331 12.87 -0.87 -4.50
CA ASP A 331 12.14 -0.21 -5.60
C ASP A 331 13.03 0.04 -6.82
N SER A 332 14.27 0.47 -6.61
CA SER A 332 15.21 0.72 -7.71
C SER A 332 15.67 -0.58 -8.37
N MET A 333 15.86 -1.65 -7.59
CA MET A 333 16.15 -2.99 -8.12
C MET A 333 14.98 -3.56 -8.91
N ARG A 334 13.74 -3.32 -8.46
CA ARG A 334 12.53 -3.70 -9.20
C ARG A 334 12.47 -2.95 -10.53
N LEU A 335 12.67 -1.62 -10.52
CA LEU A 335 12.73 -0.82 -11.76
C LEU A 335 13.86 -1.29 -12.69
N LEU A 336 15.00 -1.73 -12.15
CA LEU A 336 16.08 -2.32 -12.96
C LEU A 336 15.60 -3.62 -13.64
N GLY A 337 14.87 -4.47 -12.92
CA GLY A 337 14.25 -5.66 -13.51
C GLY A 337 13.25 -5.34 -14.63
N GLU A 338 12.51 -4.24 -14.50
CA GLU A 338 11.56 -3.77 -15.53
C GLU A 338 12.24 -3.17 -16.78
N THR A 339 13.58 -3.00 -16.79
CA THR A 339 14.34 -2.66 -18.01
C THR A 339 14.39 -3.82 -19.00
N GLU A 340 14.25 -5.05 -18.48
CA GLU A 340 14.11 -6.27 -19.26
C GLU A 340 12.64 -6.55 -19.52
N VAL A 341 12.17 -6.19 -20.71
CA VAL A 341 10.78 -6.39 -21.10
C VAL A 341 10.58 -7.86 -21.48
N ARG A 342 9.72 -8.55 -20.72
CA ARG A 342 9.44 -9.98 -20.88
C ARG A 342 8.03 -10.25 -21.37
N ALA A 343 7.83 -11.39 -22.04
CA ALA A 343 6.53 -11.80 -22.56
C ALA A 343 5.55 -12.17 -21.43
N PRO A 344 4.36 -11.54 -21.34
CA PRO A 344 3.37 -11.87 -20.31
C PRO A 344 2.60 -13.16 -20.60
N ILE A 345 2.51 -13.56 -21.86
CA ILE A 345 1.82 -14.75 -22.36
C ILE A 345 2.70 -15.49 -23.37
N THR A 346 2.44 -16.79 -23.54
CA THR A 346 3.00 -17.58 -24.63
C THR A 346 2.17 -17.34 -25.89
N GLY A 347 2.79 -17.05 -27.02
CA GLY A 347 2.09 -16.74 -28.26
C GLY A 347 3.02 -16.31 -29.39
N ILE A 348 2.44 -15.82 -30.48
CA ILE A 348 3.20 -15.29 -31.63
C ILE A 348 3.22 -13.76 -31.57
N VAL A 349 4.36 -13.16 -31.92
CA VAL A 349 4.49 -11.71 -32.07
C VAL A 349 3.81 -11.29 -33.38
N THR A 350 2.69 -10.57 -33.30
CA THR A 350 1.92 -10.16 -34.48
C THR A 350 2.35 -8.83 -35.05
N ARG A 351 2.78 -7.91 -34.17
CA ARG A 351 3.22 -6.59 -34.58
C ARG A 351 4.28 -6.03 -33.64
N ARG A 352 5.24 -5.31 -34.21
CA ARG A 352 6.28 -4.57 -33.52
C ARG A 352 6.03 -3.07 -33.68
N PHE A 353 5.98 -2.36 -32.56
CA PHE A 353 5.66 -0.94 -32.54
C PHE A 353 6.90 -0.04 -32.45
N VAL A 354 8.03 -0.58 -32.00
CA VAL A 354 9.27 0.20 -31.76
C VAL A 354 10.47 -0.41 -32.46
N GLN A 355 11.46 0.42 -32.77
CA GLN A 355 12.74 0.01 -33.33
C GLN A 355 13.88 0.09 -32.32
N GLN A 356 14.93 -0.71 -32.54
CA GLN A 356 16.15 -0.60 -31.75
C GLN A 356 16.71 0.83 -31.90
N GLY A 357 17.04 1.46 -30.77
CA GLY A 357 17.50 2.85 -30.72
C GLY A 357 16.40 3.90 -30.58
N GLU A 358 15.11 3.52 -30.66
CA GLU A 358 13.98 4.42 -30.43
C GLU A 358 13.80 4.72 -28.93
N LEU A 359 13.25 5.90 -28.61
CA LEU A 359 12.95 6.31 -27.23
C LEU A 359 11.52 5.90 -26.87
N VAL A 360 11.37 5.13 -25.78
CA VAL A 360 10.07 4.71 -25.27
C VAL A 360 9.74 5.45 -23.97
N ASN A 361 8.45 5.76 -23.80
CA ASN A 361 7.95 6.41 -22.60
C ASN A 361 7.47 5.36 -21.60
N ALA A 362 7.75 5.60 -20.32
CA ALA A 362 7.30 4.79 -19.20
C ALA A 362 5.77 4.80 -19.08
N LEU A 363 5.20 3.69 -18.62
CA LEU A 363 3.83 3.65 -18.13
C LEU A 363 3.70 4.54 -16.89
N SER A 364 2.78 5.51 -16.93
CA SER A 364 2.49 6.41 -15.81
C SER A 364 1.00 6.68 -15.70
N SER A 365 0.55 7.25 -14.58
CA SER A 365 -0.87 7.58 -14.38
C SER A 365 -1.47 8.51 -15.46
N PHE A 366 -0.63 9.22 -16.22
CA PHE A 366 -1.04 10.15 -17.28
C PHE A 366 -0.67 9.66 -18.69
N SER A 367 0.09 8.56 -18.82
CA SER A 367 0.53 8.05 -20.11
C SER A 367 0.41 6.54 -20.14
N ALA A 368 -0.32 6.01 -21.12
CA ALA A 368 -0.60 4.59 -21.28
C ALA A 368 0.62 3.73 -21.67
N GLY A 369 1.84 4.30 -21.63
CA GLY A 369 3.10 3.67 -22.00
C GLY A 369 3.24 3.45 -23.50
N SER A 370 4.48 3.41 -24.00
CA SER A 370 4.74 3.03 -25.39
C SER A 370 4.58 1.50 -25.55
N PRO A 371 3.70 1.01 -26.45
CA PRO A 371 3.67 -0.41 -26.77
C PRO A 371 4.96 -0.79 -27.51
N ILE A 372 5.51 -1.96 -27.20
CA ILE A 372 6.75 -2.47 -27.80
C ILE A 372 6.39 -3.54 -28.84
N VAL A 373 5.67 -4.57 -28.41
CA VAL A 373 5.16 -5.65 -29.28
C VAL A 373 3.74 -6.03 -28.92
N LYS A 374 3.02 -6.60 -29.88
CA LYS A 374 1.73 -7.25 -29.70
C LYS A 374 1.92 -8.76 -29.78
N VAL A 375 1.48 -9.48 -28.75
CA VAL A 375 1.54 -10.95 -28.69
C VAL A 375 0.12 -11.51 -28.68
N GLU A 376 -0.13 -12.50 -29.51
CA GLU A 376 -1.43 -13.18 -29.63
C GLU A 376 -1.29 -14.69 -29.40
N ASP A 377 -2.20 -15.26 -28.61
CA ASP A 377 -2.33 -16.72 -28.45
C ASP A 377 -3.32 -17.28 -29.48
N ARG A 378 -2.79 -18.00 -30.47
CA ARG A 378 -3.58 -18.62 -31.56
C ARG A 378 -4.13 -20.00 -31.20
N SER A 379 -3.96 -20.47 -29.96
CA SER A 379 -4.50 -21.77 -29.52
C SER A 379 -6.02 -21.82 -29.53
N LYS A 380 -6.67 -20.66 -29.33
CA LYS A 380 -8.12 -20.47 -29.40
C LYS A 380 -8.42 -19.22 -30.20
N MET A 381 -9.27 -19.36 -31.21
CA MET A 381 -9.70 -18.26 -32.08
C MET A 381 -11.21 -18.20 -32.11
N PHE A 382 -11.75 -16.99 -32.30
CA PHE A 382 -13.17 -16.74 -32.44
C PHE A 382 -13.42 -15.82 -33.63
N VAL A 383 -14.60 -15.90 -34.22
CA VAL A 383 -15.05 -14.97 -35.25
C VAL A 383 -15.93 -13.93 -34.60
N ARG A 384 -15.56 -12.65 -34.75
CA ARG A 384 -16.38 -11.51 -34.37
C ARG A 384 -17.34 -11.20 -35.52
N LEU A 385 -18.62 -11.51 -35.33
CA LEU A 385 -19.70 -11.25 -36.27
C LEU A 385 -20.47 -9.99 -35.85
N GLN A 386 -20.95 -9.24 -36.84
CA GLN A 386 -21.87 -8.12 -36.63
C GLN A 386 -23.23 -8.49 -37.24
N ILE A 387 -24.19 -8.87 -36.40
CA ILE A 387 -25.47 -9.43 -36.82
C ILE A 387 -26.58 -8.38 -36.63
N ASN A 388 -27.51 -8.29 -37.58
CA ASN A 388 -28.64 -7.36 -37.50
C ASN A 388 -29.62 -7.73 -36.37
N GLU A 389 -30.34 -6.74 -35.85
CA GLU A 389 -31.33 -6.87 -34.75
C GLU A 389 -32.38 -7.99 -34.98
N ILE A 390 -32.85 -8.17 -36.22
CA ILE A 390 -33.86 -9.18 -36.53
C ILE A 390 -33.30 -10.60 -36.41
N ASP A 391 -32.04 -10.79 -36.78
CA ASP A 391 -31.39 -12.10 -36.82
C ASP A 391 -30.83 -12.49 -35.46
N VAL A 392 -30.30 -11.53 -34.68
CA VAL A 392 -29.78 -11.80 -33.33
C VAL A 392 -30.86 -12.30 -32.36
N ALA A 393 -32.10 -11.85 -32.52
CA ALA A 393 -33.24 -12.29 -31.70
C ALA A 393 -33.54 -13.80 -31.83
N ARG A 394 -33.02 -14.45 -32.88
CA ARG A 394 -33.22 -15.89 -33.15
C ARG A 394 -32.02 -16.74 -32.72
N LEU A 395 -30.93 -16.12 -32.26
CA LEU A 395 -29.71 -16.80 -31.88
C LEU A 395 -29.73 -17.15 -30.40
N GLU A 396 -29.15 -18.31 -30.08
CA GLU A 396 -28.96 -18.80 -28.71
C GLU A 396 -27.47 -19.08 -28.48
N GLU A 397 -27.04 -18.96 -27.23
CA GLU A 397 -25.70 -19.38 -26.82
C GLU A 397 -25.56 -20.91 -26.99
N ASP A 398 -24.35 -21.37 -27.29
CA ASP A 398 -23.98 -22.76 -27.59
C ASP A 398 -24.56 -23.34 -28.90
N MET A 399 -25.06 -22.48 -29.79
CA MET A 399 -25.54 -22.88 -31.11
C MET A 399 -24.41 -23.28 -32.06
N ASP A 400 -24.60 -24.37 -32.81
CA ASP A 400 -23.66 -24.83 -33.84
C ASP A 400 -23.60 -23.85 -35.03
N SER A 401 -22.38 -23.53 -35.43
CA SER A 401 -22.07 -22.64 -36.54
C SER A 401 -21.05 -23.29 -37.49
N LYS A 402 -21.35 -23.21 -38.78
CA LYS A 402 -20.44 -23.61 -39.84
C LYS A 402 -19.65 -22.40 -40.31
N ILE A 403 -18.34 -22.43 -40.12
CA ILE A 403 -17.43 -21.34 -40.43
C ILE A 403 -16.65 -21.68 -41.70
N THR A 404 -16.67 -20.77 -42.66
CA THR A 404 -15.90 -20.86 -43.91
C THR A 404 -15.04 -19.61 -44.04
N VAL A 405 -13.77 -19.77 -44.39
CA VAL A 405 -12.84 -18.65 -44.50
C VAL A 405 -12.58 -18.40 -45.97
N ASP A 406 -12.75 -17.16 -46.44
CA ASP A 406 -12.65 -16.83 -47.87
C ASP A 406 -11.25 -17.14 -48.43
N ALA A 407 -10.21 -17.04 -47.58
CA ALA A 407 -8.83 -17.34 -47.92
C ALA A 407 -8.54 -18.86 -48.09
N LEU A 408 -9.42 -19.74 -47.60
CA LEU A 408 -9.27 -21.20 -47.64
C LEU A 408 -10.52 -21.85 -48.23
N PRO A 409 -10.69 -21.80 -49.57
CA PRO A 409 -11.84 -22.40 -50.23
C PRO A 409 -11.84 -23.93 -50.08
N GLY A 410 -12.98 -24.50 -49.65
CA GLY A 410 -13.19 -25.96 -49.55
C GLY A 410 -12.91 -26.57 -48.17
N THR A 411 -12.52 -25.78 -47.17
CA THR A 411 -12.41 -26.24 -45.78
C THR A 411 -13.50 -25.64 -44.91
N ASP A 412 -14.36 -26.50 -44.38
CA ASP A 412 -15.39 -26.12 -43.42
C ASP A 412 -14.87 -26.32 -41.99
N PHE A 413 -14.95 -25.27 -41.16
CA PHE A 413 -14.64 -25.33 -39.74
C PHE A 413 -15.94 -25.36 -38.93
N SER A 414 -15.97 -26.15 -37.86
CA SER A 414 -17.07 -26.12 -36.89
C SER A 414 -16.73 -25.14 -35.76
N GLY A 415 -17.72 -24.40 -35.31
CA GLY A 415 -17.64 -23.57 -34.12
C GLY A 415 -18.98 -23.47 -33.42
N ARG A 416 -18.98 -22.88 -32.23
CA ARG A 416 -20.19 -22.61 -31.45
C ARG A 416 -20.28 -21.15 -31.05
N VAL A 417 -21.51 -20.65 -30.96
CA VAL A 417 -21.79 -19.30 -30.47
C VAL A 417 -21.48 -19.26 -28.98
N THR A 418 -20.41 -18.57 -28.59
CA THR A 418 -19.99 -18.51 -27.18
C THR A 418 -20.52 -17.30 -26.45
N LYS A 419 -20.80 -16.21 -27.17
CA LYS A 419 -21.24 -14.96 -26.56
C LYS A 419 -22.03 -14.12 -27.54
N ILE A 420 -23.17 -13.60 -27.07
CA ILE A 420 -23.99 -12.63 -27.78
C ILE A 420 -23.95 -11.35 -26.95
N SER A 421 -23.40 -10.27 -27.49
CA SER A 421 -23.28 -9.02 -26.75
C SER A 421 -24.67 -8.43 -26.48
N PRO A 422 -24.99 -8.05 -25.22
CA PRO A 422 -26.30 -7.52 -24.86
C PRO A 422 -26.51 -6.06 -25.31
N ALA A 423 -25.44 -5.38 -25.73
CA ALA A 423 -25.46 -4.00 -26.20
C ALA A 423 -25.21 -3.95 -27.72
N GLN A 424 -25.86 -3.00 -28.38
CA GLN A 424 -25.58 -2.68 -29.78
C GLN A 424 -24.16 -2.12 -29.94
N ILE A 425 -23.55 -2.34 -31.10
CA ILE A 425 -22.33 -1.63 -31.49
C ILE A 425 -22.75 -0.20 -31.83
N GLU A 426 -22.33 0.78 -31.01
CA GLU A 426 -22.48 2.20 -31.35
C GLU A 426 -21.55 2.53 -32.53
N ASN A 427 -22.05 2.37 -33.75
CA ASN A 427 -21.37 2.92 -34.91
C ASN A 427 -21.44 4.44 -34.80
N ALA A 428 -20.30 5.07 -34.51
CA ALA A 428 -20.17 6.51 -34.51
C ALA A 428 -20.75 7.07 -35.81
N ALA A 429 -21.80 7.88 -35.67
CA ALA A 429 -22.57 8.48 -36.75
C ALA A 429 -21.66 9.14 -37.80
N GLY A 430 -21.39 8.43 -38.89
CA GLY A 430 -20.95 9.00 -40.15
C GLY A 430 -22.17 9.46 -40.94
N VAL A 431 -22.13 10.70 -41.44
CA VAL A 431 -23.17 11.28 -42.29
C VAL A 431 -23.38 10.37 -43.52
N GLY A 432 -24.50 9.65 -43.57
CA GLY A 432 -24.93 8.87 -44.74
C GLY A 432 -24.99 7.34 -44.59
N GLY A 433 -24.81 6.77 -43.39
CA GLY A 433 -25.06 5.34 -43.15
C GLY A 433 -26.50 5.07 -42.71
N ASP A 434 -27.15 4.05 -43.28
CA ASP A 434 -28.43 3.54 -42.75
C ASP A 434 -28.23 3.11 -41.28
N PRO A 435 -29.04 3.59 -40.32
CA PRO A 435 -28.94 3.23 -38.92
C PRO A 435 -29.54 1.84 -38.68
N VAL A 436 -28.89 0.81 -39.23
CA VAL A 436 -29.25 -0.58 -38.93
C VAL A 436 -28.54 -0.98 -37.64
N VAL A 437 -29.34 -1.33 -36.61
CA VAL A 437 -28.84 -1.79 -35.31
C VAL A 437 -28.15 -3.14 -35.49
N LYS A 438 -26.88 -3.21 -35.08
CA LYS A 438 -26.06 -4.42 -35.14
C LYS A 438 -25.56 -4.82 -33.75
N TYR A 439 -25.55 -6.12 -33.51
CA TYR A 439 -25.06 -6.73 -32.29
C TYR A 439 -23.80 -7.54 -32.59
N GLU A 440 -22.85 -7.51 -31.65
CA GLU A 440 -21.63 -8.30 -31.74
C GLU A 440 -21.87 -9.72 -31.24
N VAL A 441 -21.57 -10.72 -32.08
CA VAL A 441 -21.65 -12.13 -31.71
C VAL A 441 -20.29 -12.79 -31.90
N GLU A 442 -19.82 -13.49 -30.88
CA GLU A 442 -18.55 -14.21 -30.89
C GLU A 442 -18.80 -15.71 -31.10
N VAL A 443 -18.21 -16.27 -32.16
CA VAL A 443 -18.28 -17.71 -32.46
C VAL A 443 -16.89 -18.31 -32.31
N THR A 444 -16.70 -19.16 -31.30
CA THR A 444 -15.41 -19.80 -31.04
C THR A 444 -15.24 -21.05 -31.92
N LEU A 445 -14.06 -21.21 -32.52
CA LEU A 445 -13.73 -22.39 -33.34
C LEU A 445 -13.40 -23.59 -32.44
N ASP A 446 -13.92 -24.78 -32.77
CA ASP A 446 -13.59 -26.01 -32.04
C ASP A 446 -12.16 -26.49 -32.29
N ARG A 447 -11.67 -26.29 -33.52
CA ARG A 447 -10.34 -26.68 -33.95
C ARG A 447 -9.72 -25.57 -34.78
N VAL A 448 -8.59 -25.07 -34.29
CA VAL A 448 -7.78 -24.09 -35.00
C VAL A 448 -6.71 -24.82 -35.80
N SER A 449 -6.56 -24.47 -37.07
CA SER A 449 -5.43 -24.90 -37.90
C SER A 449 -4.40 -23.79 -38.00
N ASP A 450 -3.11 -24.12 -38.12
CA ASP A 450 -2.05 -23.11 -38.18
C ASP A 450 -2.10 -22.22 -39.44
N SER A 451 -2.90 -22.62 -40.43
CA SER A 451 -3.20 -21.81 -41.62
C SER A 451 -4.12 -20.61 -41.33
N LEU A 452 -4.86 -20.61 -40.22
CA LEU A 452 -5.83 -19.57 -39.87
C LEU A 452 -5.18 -18.37 -39.20
N LYS A 453 -5.07 -17.24 -39.90
CA LYS A 453 -4.43 -16.02 -39.36
C LYS A 453 -5.48 -15.07 -38.78
N SER A 454 -5.13 -14.37 -37.69
CA SER A 454 -5.94 -13.26 -37.16
C SER A 454 -6.14 -12.20 -38.26
N GLY A 455 -7.34 -11.63 -38.35
CA GLY A 455 -7.73 -10.64 -39.36
C GLY A 455 -8.31 -11.22 -40.65
N MET A 456 -8.41 -12.55 -40.79
CA MET A 456 -9.09 -13.15 -41.95
C MET A 456 -10.61 -12.92 -41.88
N SER A 457 -11.24 -12.70 -43.03
CA SER A 457 -12.71 -12.68 -43.15
C SER A 457 -13.23 -14.11 -43.13
N ALA A 458 -14.18 -14.38 -42.22
CA ALA A 458 -14.82 -15.66 -42.05
C ALA A 458 -16.34 -15.50 -42.18
N LYS A 459 -16.93 -16.28 -43.08
CA LYS A 459 -18.36 -16.40 -43.26
C LYS A 459 -18.89 -17.49 -42.33
N CYS A 460 -19.79 -17.11 -41.44
CA CYS A 460 -20.44 -18.00 -40.49
C CYS A 460 -21.88 -18.24 -40.91
N GLU A 461 -22.24 -19.51 -41.02
CA GLU A 461 -23.59 -19.98 -41.29
C GLU A 461 -24.13 -20.65 -40.03
N MET A 462 -25.09 -19.99 -39.41
CA MET A 462 -25.74 -20.41 -38.16
C MET A 462 -27.14 -20.89 -38.51
N THR A 463 -27.57 -21.99 -37.88
CA THR A 463 -28.88 -22.62 -38.17
C THR A 463 -29.78 -22.56 -36.94
N PRO A 464 -30.40 -21.42 -36.63
CA PRO A 464 -31.19 -21.24 -35.40
C PRO A 464 -32.41 -22.14 -35.28
N GLN A 465 -33.06 -22.47 -36.40
CA GLN A 465 -34.21 -23.37 -36.40
C GLN A 465 -34.08 -24.38 -37.53
N LYS A 466 -34.25 -25.66 -37.19
CA LYS A 466 -34.23 -26.78 -38.14
C LYS A 466 -35.42 -27.69 -37.88
N ALA A 467 -36.40 -27.64 -38.77
CA ALA A 467 -37.52 -28.58 -38.80
C ALA A 467 -37.15 -29.72 -39.77
N THR A 468 -37.03 -30.95 -39.24
CA THR A 468 -36.68 -32.13 -40.03
C THR A 468 -37.92 -32.96 -40.37
N ASN A 469 -37.97 -33.46 -41.60
CA ASN A 469 -39.08 -34.30 -42.09
C ASN A 469 -40.49 -33.68 -41.93
N VAL A 470 -40.62 -32.40 -42.24
CA VAL A 470 -41.90 -31.68 -42.11
C VAL A 470 -42.60 -31.53 -43.45
N LEU A 471 -43.91 -31.32 -43.43
CA LEU A 471 -44.68 -30.99 -44.63
C LEU A 471 -44.22 -29.62 -45.12
N ARG A 472 -43.60 -29.58 -46.30
CA ARG A 472 -43.10 -28.34 -46.88
C ARG A 472 -43.84 -27.98 -48.16
N VAL A 473 -44.11 -26.70 -48.30
CA VAL A 473 -44.73 -26.10 -49.48
C VAL A 473 -43.84 -24.94 -49.94
N PRO A 474 -43.59 -24.75 -51.25
CA PRO A 474 -42.83 -23.59 -51.69
C PRO A 474 -43.55 -22.29 -51.33
N LEU A 475 -42.82 -21.29 -50.85
CA LEU A 475 -43.37 -20.01 -50.39
C LEU A 475 -44.28 -19.35 -51.44
N ALA A 476 -44.00 -19.54 -52.74
CA ALA A 476 -44.79 -19.00 -53.84
C ALA A 476 -46.25 -19.49 -53.88
N TYR A 477 -46.58 -20.59 -53.19
CA TYR A 477 -47.92 -21.19 -53.13
C TYR A 477 -48.71 -20.81 -51.86
N LEU A 478 -48.10 -20.01 -50.97
CA LEU A 478 -48.75 -19.45 -49.79
C LEU A 478 -49.53 -18.19 -50.17
N GLY A 479 -50.80 -18.12 -49.79
CA GLY A 479 -51.60 -16.91 -49.81
C GLY A 479 -51.87 -16.44 -48.39
N GLU A 480 -51.90 -15.12 -48.17
CA GLU A 480 -52.33 -14.53 -46.91
C GLU A 480 -53.55 -13.65 -47.18
N ASP A 481 -54.62 -13.83 -46.40
CA ASP A 481 -55.76 -12.91 -46.35
C ASP A 481 -56.09 -12.55 -44.90
N GLY A 482 -57.10 -11.69 -44.69
CA GLY A 482 -57.47 -11.21 -43.35
C GLY A 482 -57.91 -12.29 -42.35
N LYS A 483 -58.05 -13.57 -42.76
CA LYS A 483 -58.36 -14.71 -41.89
C LYS A 483 -57.14 -15.59 -41.58
N GLY A 484 -56.01 -15.40 -42.25
CA GLY A 484 -54.76 -16.11 -42.00
C GLY A 484 -54.10 -16.66 -43.28
N ALA A 485 -53.08 -17.50 -43.08
CA ALA A 485 -52.37 -18.18 -44.16
C ALA A 485 -53.23 -19.29 -44.77
N PHE A 486 -53.31 -19.35 -46.10
CA PHE A 486 -54.05 -20.36 -46.84
C PHE A 486 -53.27 -20.87 -48.05
N VAL A 487 -53.60 -22.08 -48.47
CA VAL A 487 -53.17 -22.69 -49.73
C VAL A 487 -54.39 -23.08 -50.53
N MET A 488 -54.29 -23.11 -51.86
CA MET A 488 -55.40 -23.53 -52.72
C MET A 488 -55.20 -24.98 -53.17
N LEU A 489 -56.14 -25.84 -52.82
CA LEU A 489 -56.15 -27.23 -53.28
C LEU A 489 -56.53 -27.31 -54.76
N PHE A 490 -55.83 -28.14 -55.52
CA PHE A 490 -56.18 -28.40 -56.92
C PHE A 490 -57.44 -29.28 -57.01
N ASP A 491 -58.54 -28.76 -57.55
CA ASP A 491 -59.73 -29.54 -57.94
C ASP A 491 -59.63 -29.98 -59.42
N PRO A 492 -59.67 -31.28 -59.74
CA PRO A 492 -59.63 -31.79 -61.12
C PRO A 492 -60.83 -31.41 -62.00
N ASN A 493 -61.97 -31.00 -61.43
CA ASN A 493 -63.23 -30.75 -62.14
C ASN A 493 -63.54 -29.27 -62.39
N GLU A 494 -62.71 -28.37 -61.87
CA GLU A 494 -62.96 -26.93 -61.95
C GLU A 494 -62.46 -26.34 -63.29
N LYS A 495 -63.33 -25.56 -63.96
CA LYS A 495 -63.00 -24.98 -65.27
C LYS A 495 -62.10 -23.75 -65.08
N PRO A 496 -60.97 -23.65 -65.81
CA PRO A 496 -60.04 -22.53 -65.65
C PRO A 496 -60.70 -21.20 -66.00
N LYS A 497 -60.59 -20.21 -65.10
CA LYS A 497 -61.07 -18.85 -65.36
C LYS A 497 -60.08 -18.12 -66.30
N PRO A 498 -60.56 -17.30 -67.25
CA PRO A 498 -59.68 -16.43 -68.03
C PRO A 498 -58.97 -15.46 -67.09
N GLY A 499 -57.63 -15.40 -67.16
CA GLY A 499 -56.87 -14.41 -66.40
C GLY A 499 -57.23 -12.98 -66.85
N VAL A 500 -57.33 -12.07 -65.89
CA VAL A 500 -57.57 -10.65 -66.15
C VAL A 500 -56.31 -10.04 -66.78
N MET A 501 -56.48 -9.24 -67.85
CA MET A 501 -55.40 -8.47 -68.49
C MET A 501 -54.11 -9.26 -68.84
N GLY A 502 -54.23 -10.36 -69.57
CA GLY A 502 -53.05 -11.08 -70.09
C GLY A 502 -52.34 -11.97 -69.07
N ALA A 503 -52.85 -12.07 -67.85
CA ALA A 503 -52.42 -13.09 -66.90
C ALA A 503 -52.77 -14.51 -67.41
N PRO A 504 -51.91 -15.51 -67.17
CA PRO A 504 -52.23 -16.90 -67.50
C PRO A 504 -53.51 -17.34 -66.77
N PRO A 505 -54.33 -18.22 -67.35
CA PRO A 505 -55.54 -18.73 -66.71
C PRO A 505 -55.16 -19.37 -65.36
N THR A 506 -55.84 -18.95 -64.30
CA THR A 506 -55.66 -19.51 -62.95
C THR A 506 -56.75 -20.55 -62.69
N LEU A 507 -56.34 -21.67 -62.10
CA LEU A 507 -57.28 -22.58 -61.47
C LEU A 507 -57.56 -21.98 -60.09
N GLU A 508 -58.81 -21.60 -59.85
CA GLU A 508 -59.25 -21.46 -58.48
C GLU A 508 -59.30 -22.86 -57.88
N GLY A 509 -59.09 -22.91 -56.58
CA GLY A 509 -59.13 -24.13 -55.81
C GLY A 509 -59.63 -23.76 -54.43
N ASP A 510 -60.23 -24.71 -53.73
CA ASP A 510 -60.75 -24.47 -52.40
C ASP A 510 -59.65 -23.93 -51.49
N LYS A 511 -59.92 -22.77 -50.86
CA LYS A 511 -59.03 -22.18 -49.88
C LYS A 511 -59.00 -23.08 -48.64
N GLN A 512 -57.84 -23.68 -48.40
CA GLN A 512 -57.58 -24.38 -47.16
C GLN A 512 -56.66 -23.55 -46.28
N TYR A 513 -57.19 -23.09 -45.15
CA TYR A 513 -56.40 -22.39 -44.15
C TYR A 513 -55.45 -23.35 -43.45
N ILE A 514 -54.22 -22.91 -43.28
CA ILE A 514 -53.13 -23.72 -42.72
C ILE A 514 -52.44 -22.98 -41.59
N GLU A 515 -51.93 -23.74 -40.63
CA GLU A 515 -51.00 -23.23 -39.63
C GLU A 515 -49.59 -23.39 -40.17
N ILE A 516 -48.85 -22.28 -40.27
CA ILE A 516 -47.47 -22.26 -40.74
C ILE A 516 -46.51 -22.32 -39.56
N GLY A 517 -45.40 -23.05 -39.75
CA GLY A 517 -44.30 -23.14 -38.80
C GLY A 517 -43.10 -22.33 -39.28
N VAL A 518 -41.93 -22.97 -39.30
CA VAL A 518 -40.67 -22.38 -39.76
C VAL A 518 -40.76 -21.98 -41.24
N ARG A 519 -40.32 -20.76 -41.55
CA ARG A 519 -40.27 -20.22 -42.92
C ARG A 519 -38.83 -20.01 -43.38
N ASP A 520 -38.46 -20.70 -44.45
CA ASP A 520 -37.24 -20.47 -45.20
C ASP A 520 -37.53 -19.58 -46.44
N LEU A 521 -36.49 -19.13 -47.13
CA LEU A 521 -36.58 -18.31 -48.36
C LEU A 521 -37.31 -19.05 -49.49
N ALA A 522 -37.20 -20.38 -49.55
CA ALA A 522 -37.78 -21.19 -50.61
C ALA A 522 -39.04 -21.97 -50.17
N PHE A 523 -39.08 -22.46 -48.94
CA PHE A 523 -40.12 -23.37 -48.44
C PHE A 523 -40.67 -22.91 -47.08
N ILE A 524 -41.95 -23.19 -46.86
CA ILE A 524 -42.63 -23.02 -45.58
C ILE A 524 -42.96 -24.39 -45.00
N GLU A 525 -42.84 -24.51 -43.68
CA GLU A 525 -43.36 -25.63 -42.92
C GLU A 525 -44.88 -25.45 -42.70
N VAL A 526 -45.63 -26.52 -42.91
CA VAL A 526 -47.06 -26.60 -42.62
C VAL A 526 -47.28 -27.57 -41.47
N THR A 527 -47.70 -27.06 -40.31
CA THR A 527 -47.89 -27.87 -39.09
C THR A 527 -49.26 -28.52 -39.04
N LYS A 528 -50.31 -27.83 -39.52
CA LYS A 528 -51.68 -28.35 -39.63
C LYS A 528 -52.37 -27.88 -40.89
N GLY A 529 -53.27 -28.72 -41.38
CA GLY A 529 -54.18 -28.40 -42.47
C GLY A 529 -53.80 -28.96 -43.84
N LEU A 530 -52.73 -29.77 -43.97
CA LEU A 530 -52.38 -30.42 -45.24
C LEU A 530 -51.94 -31.88 -45.04
N LYS A 531 -52.01 -32.67 -46.11
CA LYS A 531 -51.54 -34.05 -46.18
C LYS A 531 -50.47 -34.20 -47.27
N VAL A 532 -49.53 -35.13 -47.06
CA VAL A 532 -48.48 -35.48 -48.04
C VAL A 532 -49.11 -35.84 -49.39
N GLY A 533 -48.58 -35.30 -50.48
CA GLY A 533 -49.01 -35.59 -51.84
C GLY A 533 -50.26 -34.82 -52.32
N GLN A 534 -50.84 -33.94 -51.49
CA GLN A 534 -51.88 -33.02 -51.96
C GLN A 534 -51.30 -32.06 -53.01
N LYS A 535 -52.09 -31.84 -54.07
CA LYS A 535 -51.73 -30.96 -55.18
C LYS A 535 -52.23 -29.56 -54.89
N LEU A 536 -51.33 -28.58 -54.96
CA LEU A 536 -51.58 -27.18 -54.66
C LEU A 536 -51.45 -26.34 -55.92
N VAL A 537 -52.28 -25.31 -56.03
CA VAL A 537 -52.21 -24.31 -57.09
C VAL A 537 -51.72 -22.99 -56.51
N ARG A 538 -50.96 -22.25 -57.31
CA ARG A 538 -50.50 -20.91 -56.93
C ARG A 538 -51.69 -19.96 -56.71
N PRO A 539 -51.81 -19.29 -55.55
CA PRO A 539 -52.85 -18.29 -55.33
C PRO A 539 -52.76 -17.15 -56.34
N PRO A 540 -53.90 -16.59 -56.79
CA PRO A 540 -53.88 -15.40 -57.63
C PRO A 540 -53.18 -14.28 -56.87
N PHE A 541 -52.31 -13.54 -57.58
CA PHE A 541 -51.57 -12.43 -56.99
C PHE A 541 -52.56 -11.35 -56.54
N ASN A 542 -52.68 -11.15 -55.23
CA ASN A 542 -53.60 -10.18 -54.62
C ASN A 542 -52.83 -9.01 -54.00
N GLY A 543 -51.80 -8.52 -54.71
CA GLY A 543 -51.14 -7.27 -54.37
C GLY A 543 -51.97 -6.07 -54.83
N PRO A 544 -51.72 -4.85 -54.31
CA PRO A 544 -52.38 -3.65 -54.81
C PRO A 544 -52.19 -3.55 -56.33
N GLU A 545 -53.25 -3.20 -57.06
CA GLU A 545 -53.16 -2.97 -58.50
C GLU A 545 -52.05 -1.95 -58.77
N ARG A 546 -51.07 -2.33 -59.60
CA ARG A 546 -50.11 -1.36 -60.12
C ARG A 546 -50.89 -0.40 -61.01
N GLN A 547 -51.26 0.77 -60.49
CA GLN A 547 -51.66 1.90 -61.31
C GLN A 547 -50.43 2.28 -62.15
N GLY A 548 -50.46 1.93 -63.43
CA GLY A 548 -49.45 2.38 -64.38
C GLY A 548 -49.58 3.88 -64.57
N VAL A 549 -48.79 4.66 -63.85
CA VAL A 549 -48.63 6.10 -64.11
C VAL A 549 -47.66 6.22 -65.29
N MET A 550 -48.18 6.16 -66.51
CA MET A 550 -47.56 6.83 -67.66
C MET A 550 -48.38 8.07 -67.95
N GLN A 551 -48.06 9.15 -67.24
CA GLN A 551 -48.44 10.50 -67.63
C GLN A 551 -47.23 11.06 -68.37
N PHE A 552 -47.29 11.04 -69.71
CA PHE A 552 -46.36 11.81 -70.54
C PHE A 552 -46.71 13.27 -70.34
N ASN A 553 -45.84 14.01 -69.63
CA ASN A 553 -45.88 15.46 -69.58
C ASN A 553 -44.87 15.98 -70.62
N ASP A 554 -45.37 16.25 -71.83
CA ASP A 554 -44.70 17.13 -72.78
C ASP A 554 -44.96 18.57 -72.32
N GLY A 555 -43.90 19.34 -72.12
CA GLY A 555 -44.02 20.76 -71.76
C GLY A 555 -42.75 21.28 -71.12
N ASP A 556 -41.86 21.80 -71.96
CA ASP A 556 -40.78 22.70 -71.59
C ASP A 556 -41.31 23.84 -70.71
N GLU A 557 -40.61 24.16 -69.63
CA GLU A 557 -40.38 25.54 -69.18
C GLU A 557 -39.24 25.54 -68.15
N GLU A 558 -38.14 26.17 -68.54
CA GLU A 558 -37.10 26.66 -67.63
C GLU A 558 -37.75 27.64 -66.66
N GLU A 559 -37.70 27.37 -65.35
CA GLU A 559 -38.03 28.38 -64.35
C GLU A 559 -36.92 28.45 -63.30
N GLU A 560 -36.39 29.66 -63.19
CA GLU A 560 -35.28 30.09 -62.37
C GLU A 560 -35.53 29.84 -60.87
N ALA A 561 -34.46 29.47 -60.16
CA ALA A 561 -34.45 29.45 -58.71
C ALA A 561 -34.49 30.88 -58.15
N PRO A 562 -35.35 31.18 -57.15
CA PRO A 562 -35.18 32.37 -56.33
C PRO A 562 -34.27 32.04 -55.15
N ALA A 563 -33.27 32.90 -54.96
CA ALA A 563 -32.50 33.02 -53.74
C ALA A 563 -33.32 33.78 -52.68
N GLU A 564 -33.28 33.27 -51.45
CA GLU A 564 -33.48 33.93 -50.15
C GLU A 564 -33.36 32.79 -49.12
N GLY A 565 -32.49 32.76 -48.10
CA GLY A 565 -31.95 33.84 -47.30
C GLY A 565 -32.57 33.68 -45.90
N GLU A 566 -31.89 33.00 -44.97
CA GLU A 566 -32.16 33.21 -43.54
C GLU A 566 -30.95 32.82 -42.68
N GLU A 567 -30.58 33.81 -41.86
CA GLU A 567 -29.50 33.85 -40.90
C GLU A 567 -29.81 32.99 -39.67
N SER A 568 -28.78 32.40 -39.06
CA SER A 568 -28.77 32.09 -37.63
C SER A 568 -27.34 31.89 -37.15
N SER A 569 -26.72 33.03 -36.83
CA SER A 569 -25.55 33.12 -35.97
C SER A 569 -25.92 32.69 -34.55
N GLY A 570 -25.07 31.84 -33.95
CA GLY A 570 -25.23 31.35 -32.58
C GLY A 570 -23.90 30.90 -32.01
N GLN A 571 -22.98 31.86 -31.82
CA GLN A 571 -21.82 31.73 -30.92
C GLN A 571 -22.30 31.73 -29.47
N ALA A 572 -21.92 30.72 -28.68
CA ALA A 572 -21.56 30.86 -27.26
C ALA A 572 -21.04 29.52 -26.71
N ALA A 573 -19.77 29.49 -26.30
CA ALA A 573 -19.35 29.02 -24.98
C ALA A 573 -17.80 29.09 -24.88
N GLU A 574 -17.34 30.02 -24.03
CA GLU A 574 -16.12 29.89 -23.25
C GLU A 574 -16.17 28.66 -22.32
#